data_AF-A0A510VSX9-F1
#
_entry.id   AF-A0A510VSX9-F1
#
_cell.length_a   1.000
_cell.length_b   1.000
_cell.length_c   1.000
_cell.angle_alpha   90.00
_cell.angle_beta   90.00
_cell.angle_gamma   90.00
#
_symmetry.space_group_name_H-M   'P 1'
#
loop_
_entity.id
_entity.type
_entity.pdbx_description
1 polymer ?
#
loop_
_entity_poly.entity_id
_entity_poly.type
_entity_poly.pdbx_seq_one_letter_code
_entity_poly.pdbx_strand_id
1 'polypeptide(L)'
;MILIALIILPISLFYVLFFTKSFRWKRVIVPILSLCLILCVGIISANDAHHFGASNRTTTTKVSLNQQQPLMYVKLGSSDKSRVYLISKGQHTDPEHGTVTLQHTTQQRPTVIIKKETMTYRTGWQKFWFGWSRNDRQLRHVYYTFKLPRGYALKQVKR
;
A
#
# COMPACT_ATOMS: atom_id res chain seq x y z
N MET A 1 -14.36 -9.08 -6.58
CA MET A 1 -14.87 -10.47 -6.63
C MET A 1 -15.37 -10.94 -5.27
N ILE A 2 -14.66 -10.67 -4.17
CA ILE A 2 -15.10 -11.15 -2.84
C ILE A 2 -16.44 -10.55 -2.38
N LEU A 3 -16.71 -9.27 -2.69
CA LEU A 3 -18.03 -8.67 -2.43
C LEU A 3 -19.16 -9.32 -3.21
N ILE A 4 -18.90 -9.76 -4.44
CA ILE A 4 -19.88 -10.44 -5.27
C ILE A 4 -20.19 -11.81 -4.65
N ALA A 5 -19.18 -12.54 -4.15
CA ALA A 5 -19.40 -13.76 -3.40
C ALA A 5 -20.22 -13.53 -2.12
N LEU A 6 -20.00 -12.39 -1.42
CA LEU A 6 -20.78 -12.02 -0.23
C LEU A 6 -22.26 -11.76 -0.53
N ILE A 7 -22.61 -11.43 -1.77
CA ILE A 7 -24.00 -11.24 -2.22
C ILE A 7 -24.59 -12.58 -2.70
N ILE A 8 -23.84 -13.34 -3.51
CA ILE A 8 -24.33 -14.58 -4.13
C ILE A 8 -24.50 -15.71 -3.10
N LEU A 9 -23.60 -15.83 -2.12
CA LEU A 9 -23.63 -16.91 -1.14
C LEU A 9 -24.90 -16.88 -0.25
N PRO A 10 -25.31 -15.74 0.34
CA PRO A 10 -26.57 -15.66 1.08
C PRO A 10 -27.80 -15.95 0.22
N ILE A 11 -27.83 -15.45 -1.02
CA ILE A 11 -28.96 -15.70 -1.94
C ILE A 11 -29.04 -17.19 -2.27
N SER A 12 -27.91 -17.83 -2.53
CA SER A 12 -27.82 -19.26 -2.81
C SER A 12 -28.23 -20.09 -1.59
N LEU A 13 -27.81 -19.68 -0.38
CA LEU A 13 -28.21 -20.32 0.87
C LEU A 13 -29.71 -20.22 1.11
N PHE A 14 -30.29 -19.04 0.90
CA PHE A 14 -31.74 -18.82 0.93
C PHE A 14 -32.46 -19.73 -0.08
N TYR A 15 -31.99 -19.76 -1.33
CA TYR A 15 -32.59 -20.59 -2.37
C TYR A 15 -32.62 -22.08 -1.97
N VAL A 16 -31.50 -22.61 -1.47
CA VAL A 16 -31.40 -24.02 -1.06
C VAL A 16 -32.30 -24.33 0.13
N LEU A 17 -32.40 -23.42 1.11
CA LEU A 17 -33.24 -23.61 2.28
C LEU A 17 -34.73 -23.67 1.93
N PHE A 18 -35.20 -22.77 1.06
CA PHE A 18 -36.63 -22.61 0.78
C PHE A 18 -37.14 -23.39 -0.43
N PHE A 19 -36.36 -23.50 -1.51
CA PHE A 19 -36.85 -24.05 -2.78
C PHE A 19 -36.39 -25.48 -3.07
N THR A 20 -35.33 -25.97 -2.40
CA THR A 20 -34.94 -27.37 -2.56
C THR A 20 -35.92 -28.27 -1.80
N LYS A 21 -36.45 -29.32 -2.43
CA LYS A 21 -37.34 -30.28 -1.74
C LYS A 21 -36.57 -31.45 -1.13
N SER A 22 -35.43 -31.82 -1.72
CA SER A 22 -34.65 -32.97 -1.26
C SER A 22 -33.86 -32.68 0.01
N PHE A 23 -34.22 -33.38 1.10
CA PHE A 23 -33.58 -33.23 2.40
C PHE A 23 -32.10 -33.67 2.39
N ARG A 24 -31.74 -34.69 1.58
CA ARG A 24 -30.34 -35.15 1.43
C ARG A 24 -29.47 -34.04 0.85
N TRP A 25 -29.94 -33.34 -0.19
CA TRP A 25 -29.20 -32.25 -0.81
C TRP A 25 -29.04 -31.05 0.12
N LYS A 26 -30.10 -30.68 0.88
CA LYS A 26 -29.99 -29.62 1.89
C LYS A 26 -28.92 -29.93 2.94
N ARG A 27 -28.89 -31.15 3.45
CA ARG A 27 -27.95 -31.57 4.50
C ARG A 27 -26.49 -31.46 4.06
N VAL A 28 -26.21 -31.56 2.76
CA VAL A 28 -24.84 -31.43 2.21
C VAL A 28 -24.53 -29.99 1.81
N ILE A 29 -25.42 -29.33 1.06
CA ILE A 29 -25.13 -28.02 0.46
C ILE A 29 -25.16 -26.88 1.51
N VAL A 30 -26.12 -26.89 2.43
CA VAL A 30 -26.27 -25.84 3.44
C VAL A 30 -25.01 -25.66 4.31
N PRO A 31 -24.41 -26.72 4.91
CA PRO A 31 -23.20 -26.53 5.70
C PRO A 31 -22.02 -26.05 4.86
N ILE A 32 -21.90 -26.50 3.61
CA ILE A 32 -20.83 -26.04 2.69
C ILE A 32 -20.98 -24.54 2.42
N LEU A 33 -22.18 -24.08 2.03
CA LEU A 33 -22.43 -22.66 1.77
C LEU A 33 -22.24 -21.80 3.02
N SER A 34 -22.69 -22.29 4.17
CA SER A 34 -22.52 -21.61 5.46
C SER A 34 -21.04 -21.47 5.82
N LEU A 35 -20.27 -22.54 5.66
CA LEU A 35 -18.82 -22.53 5.90
C LEU A 35 -18.10 -21.58 4.95
N CYS A 36 -18.43 -21.61 3.66
CA CYS A 36 -17.90 -20.66 2.67
C CYS A 36 -18.19 -19.20 3.03
N LEU A 37 -19.38 -18.90 3.55
CA LEU A 37 -19.74 -17.56 3.99
C LEU A 37 -18.88 -17.10 5.18
N ILE A 38 -18.74 -17.96 6.20
CA ILE A 38 -17.89 -17.70 7.37
C ILE A 38 -16.44 -17.46 6.94
N LEU A 39 -15.91 -18.30 6.05
CA LEU A 39 -14.57 -18.15 5.50
C LEU A 39 -14.42 -16.84 4.72
N CYS A 40 -15.40 -16.45 3.89
CA CYS A 40 -15.36 -15.17 3.18
C CYS A 40 -15.24 -13.99 4.15
N VAL A 41 -16.06 -13.95 5.19
CA VAL A 41 -16.02 -12.89 6.21
C VAL A 41 -14.66 -12.89 6.94
N GLY A 42 -14.16 -14.06 7.33
CA GLY A 42 -12.86 -14.20 7.98
C GLY A 42 -11.71 -13.71 7.12
N ILE A 43 -11.68 -14.05 5.83
CA ILE A 43 -10.62 -13.61 4.91
C ILE A 43 -10.74 -12.10 4.63
N ILE A 44 -11.96 -11.55 4.53
CA ILE A 44 -12.15 -10.09 4.42
C ILE A 44 -11.58 -9.38 5.65
N SER A 45 -11.95 -9.84 6.86
CA SER A 45 -11.45 -9.26 8.11
C SER A 45 -9.93 -9.38 8.23
N ALA A 46 -9.35 -10.53 7.87
CA ALA A 46 -7.91 -10.71 7.85
C ALA A 46 -7.21 -9.79 6.83
N ASN A 47 -7.80 -9.62 5.64
CA ASN A 47 -7.28 -8.70 4.62
C ASN A 47 -7.36 -7.24 5.11
N ASP A 48 -8.43 -6.85 5.80
CA ASP A 48 -8.60 -5.48 6.30
C ASP A 48 -7.68 -5.18 7.49
N ALA A 49 -7.68 -6.05 8.51
CA ALA A 49 -6.91 -5.85 9.74
C ALA A 49 -5.40 -6.03 9.53
N HIS A 50 -5.01 -7.04 8.75
CA HIS A 50 -3.61 -7.46 8.65
C HIS A 50 -3.02 -7.31 7.25
N HIS A 51 -3.78 -6.80 6.27
CA HIS A 51 -3.35 -6.77 4.87
C HIS A 51 -2.93 -8.16 4.39
N PHE A 52 -3.66 -9.17 4.85
CA PHE A 52 -3.33 -10.58 4.70
C PHE A 52 -3.06 -10.94 3.22
N GLY A 53 -1.85 -11.44 2.95
CA GLY A 53 -1.42 -11.81 1.60
C GLY A 53 -0.73 -10.72 0.80
N ALA A 54 -0.66 -9.49 1.30
CA ALA A 54 0.14 -8.46 0.67
C ALA A 54 1.63 -8.57 1.01
N SER A 55 2.49 -8.26 0.04
CA SER A 55 3.91 -8.04 0.26
C SER A 55 4.27 -6.61 -0.08
N ASN A 56 5.26 -6.10 0.63
CA ASN A 56 5.87 -4.85 0.28
C ASN A 56 6.83 -5.10 -0.89
N ARG A 57 6.69 -4.30 -1.94
CA ARG A 57 7.59 -4.25 -3.09
C ARG A 57 8.29 -2.90 -3.08
N THR A 58 9.62 -2.96 -3.09
CA THR A 58 10.47 -1.77 -3.10
C THR A 58 10.92 -1.45 -4.51
N THR A 59 10.63 -0.24 -4.96
CA THR A 59 11.17 0.30 -6.22
C THR A 59 12.19 1.38 -5.88
N THR A 60 13.38 1.31 -6.47
CA THR A 60 14.43 2.29 -6.28
C THR A 60 14.63 3.11 -7.54
N THR A 61 14.55 4.42 -7.41
CA THR A 61 14.82 5.37 -8.49
C THR A 61 15.94 6.30 -8.06
N LYS A 62 16.92 6.50 -8.95
CA LYS A 62 18.01 7.45 -8.73
C LYS A 62 17.81 8.64 -9.64
N VAL A 63 17.79 9.84 -9.06
CA VAL A 63 17.63 11.10 -9.78
C VAL A 63 18.87 11.96 -9.53
N SER A 64 19.47 12.48 -10.59
CA SER A 64 20.54 13.47 -10.49
C SER A 64 19.93 14.84 -10.23
N LEU A 65 20.44 15.53 -9.21
CA LEU A 65 20.06 16.91 -8.92
C LEU A 65 20.97 17.84 -9.71
N ASN A 66 20.38 18.82 -10.39
CA ASN A 66 21.17 19.90 -10.95
C ASN A 66 21.73 20.79 -9.83
N GLN A 67 22.99 21.20 -9.96
CA GLN A 67 23.81 21.87 -8.94
C GLN A 67 23.26 23.22 -8.42
N GLN A 68 22.15 23.73 -8.97
CA GLN A 68 21.62 25.06 -8.67
C GLN A 68 20.29 25.05 -7.89
N GLN A 69 19.80 23.89 -7.44
CA GLN A 69 18.46 23.78 -6.84
C GLN A 69 18.53 23.52 -5.34
N PRO A 70 18.06 24.45 -4.48
CA PRO A 70 17.89 24.16 -3.06
C PRO A 70 16.73 23.16 -2.90
N LEU A 71 17.04 21.93 -2.47
CA LEU A 71 15.99 21.00 -2.03
C LEU A 71 15.70 21.24 -0.56
N MET A 72 14.44 21.56 -0.30
CA MET A 72 13.91 21.65 1.06
C MET A 72 12.94 20.51 1.28
N TYR A 73 12.92 20.02 2.51
CA TYR A 73 11.89 19.10 2.96
C TYR A 73 11.23 19.65 4.22
N VAL A 74 9.95 19.33 4.37
CA VAL A 74 9.18 19.65 5.57
C VAL A 74 8.72 18.34 6.17
N LYS A 75 9.04 18.14 7.46
CA LYS A 75 8.55 17.01 8.24
C LYS A 75 7.23 17.44 8.89
N LEU A 76 6.15 16.77 8.53
CA LEU A 76 4.82 16.97 9.13
C LEU A 76 4.65 15.96 10.27
N GLY A 77 4.74 16.44 11.52
CA GLY A 77 4.64 15.63 12.74
C GLY A 77 5.99 15.18 13.32
N SER A 78 5.95 14.65 14.54
CA SER A 78 7.13 14.33 15.36
C SER A 78 7.61 12.87 15.27
N SER A 79 6.85 11.96 14.63
CA SER A 79 7.15 10.52 14.53
C SER A 79 7.88 10.14 13.22
N ASP A 80 8.45 8.93 13.14
CA ASP A 80 8.96 8.31 11.90
C ASP A 80 7.87 8.03 10.86
N LYS A 81 6.60 8.16 11.26
CA LYS A 81 5.42 8.16 10.38
C LYS A 81 5.10 9.55 9.80
N SER A 82 6.01 10.50 9.90
CA SER A 82 5.80 11.86 9.41
C SER A 82 5.59 11.89 7.91
N ARG A 83 4.77 12.84 7.45
CA ARG A 83 4.68 13.12 6.02
C ARG A 83 5.83 14.04 5.59
N VAL A 84 6.39 13.76 4.43
CA VAL A 84 7.46 14.53 3.80
C VAL A 84 6.96 15.02 2.46
N TYR A 85 7.23 16.29 2.15
CA TYR A 85 7.12 16.81 0.80
C TYR A 85 8.41 17.52 0.40
N LEU A 86 8.74 17.42 -0.88
CA LEU A 86 9.91 18.07 -1.46
C LEU A 86 9.48 19.38 -2.11
N ILE A 87 10.29 20.41 -1.90
CA ILE A 87 10.12 21.71 -2.53
C ILE A 87 11.27 21.93 -3.50
N SER A 88 10.94 22.19 -4.77
CA SER A 88 11.90 22.64 -5.78
C SER A 88 11.27 23.72 -6.66
N LYS A 89 11.88 24.91 -6.72
CA LYS A 89 11.42 26.07 -7.53
C LYS A 89 9.90 26.35 -7.44
N GLY A 90 9.35 26.36 -6.22
CA GLY A 90 7.92 26.62 -6.00
C GLY A 90 6.99 25.47 -6.38
N GLN A 91 7.52 24.35 -6.86
CA GLN A 91 6.77 23.11 -7.00
C GLN A 91 6.90 22.28 -5.73
N HIS A 92 5.76 21.80 -5.25
CA HIS A 92 5.61 20.95 -4.09
C HIS A 92 5.11 19.58 -4.54
N THR A 93 5.65 18.52 -3.96
CA THR A 93 5.05 17.19 -4.09
C THR A 93 3.94 17.02 -3.07
N ASP A 94 3.01 16.10 -3.36
CA ASP A 94 2.04 15.68 -2.36
C ASP A 94 2.76 15.14 -1.10
N PRO A 95 2.17 15.32 0.09
CA PRO A 95 2.76 14.84 1.32
C PRO A 95 2.71 13.31 1.38
N GLU A 96 3.87 12.66 1.32
CA GLU A 96 4.03 11.20 1.38
C GLU A 96 4.48 10.76 2.78
N HIS A 97 4.01 9.60 3.28
CA HIS A 97 4.62 9.00 4.49
C HIS A 97 6.08 8.64 4.18
N GLY A 98 7.04 9.21 4.89
CA GLY A 98 8.42 9.06 4.47
C GLY A 98 9.50 9.48 5.46
N THR A 99 10.72 9.11 5.10
CA THR A 99 11.93 9.38 5.87
C THR A 99 12.97 10.05 4.98
N VAL A 100 13.67 11.04 5.52
CA VAL A 100 14.76 11.73 4.84
C VAL A 100 16.07 11.38 5.51
N THR A 101 17.06 10.97 4.71
CA THR A 101 18.42 10.66 5.15
C THR A 101 19.42 11.46 4.33
N LEU A 102 20.38 12.07 5.01
CA LEU A 102 21.50 12.77 4.40
C LEU A 102 22.74 11.87 4.39
N GLN A 103 23.41 11.77 3.26
CA GLN A 103 24.71 11.12 3.12
C GLN A 103 25.67 12.04 2.37
N HIS A 104 26.86 12.23 2.91
CA HIS A 104 27.92 12.93 2.19
C HIS A 104 28.58 11.98 1.18
N THR A 105 28.80 12.46 -0.04
CA THR A 105 29.44 11.71 -1.12
C THR A 105 30.65 12.47 -1.67
N THR A 106 31.61 11.74 -2.23
CA THR A 106 32.75 12.29 -2.98
C THR A 106 32.39 12.61 -4.43
N GLN A 107 31.19 12.22 -4.87
CA GLN A 107 30.69 12.51 -6.22
C GLN A 107 30.47 14.02 -6.41
N GLN A 108 30.88 14.57 -7.55
CA GLN A 108 30.76 16.00 -7.87
C GLN A 108 29.30 16.46 -8.09
N ARG A 109 28.40 15.53 -8.42
CA ARG A 109 26.98 15.83 -8.70
C ARG A 109 26.09 15.33 -7.56
N PRO A 110 25.24 16.20 -6.97
CA PRO A 110 24.28 15.77 -5.97
C PRO A 110 23.25 14.81 -6.59
N THR A 111 22.84 13.79 -5.84
CA THR A 111 21.84 12.81 -6.29
C THR A 111 20.83 12.49 -5.18
N VAL A 112 19.61 12.15 -5.56
CA VAL A 112 18.59 11.61 -4.65
C VAL A 112 18.30 10.18 -5.04
N ILE A 113 18.35 9.30 -4.05
CA ILE A 113 17.84 7.93 -4.17
C ILE A 113 16.48 7.92 -3.51
N ILE A 114 15.45 7.65 -4.31
CA ILE A 114 14.07 7.53 -3.86
C ILE A 114 13.75 6.05 -3.81
N LYS A 115 13.44 5.51 -2.63
CA LYS A 115 12.92 4.15 -2.49
C LYS A 115 11.45 4.24 -2.14
N LYS A 116 10.58 3.74 -3.01
CA LYS A 116 9.14 3.64 -2.75
C LYS A 116 8.80 2.22 -2.32
N GLU A 117 8.25 2.10 -1.12
CA GLU A 117 7.68 0.86 -0.62
C GLU A 117 6.18 0.88 -0.95
N THR A 118 5.77 -0.05 -1.79
CA THR A 118 4.37 -0.17 -2.24
C THR A 118 3.83 -1.52 -1.84
N MET A 119 2.58 -1.56 -1.41
CA MET A 119 1.90 -2.80 -1.09
C MET A 119 1.43 -3.49 -2.37
N THR A 120 1.71 -4.77 -2.55
CA THR A 120 1.29 -5.55 -3.72
C THR A 120 0.82 -6.93 -3.29
N TYR A 121 -0.21 -7.47 -3.93
CA TYR A 121 -0.67 -8.83 -3.63
C TYR A 121 0.37 -9.87 -4.08
N ARG A 122 0.67 -10.85 -3.22
CA ARG A 122 1.69 -11.88 -3.50
C ARG A 122 1.27 -12.85 -4.59
N THR A 123 -0.02 -13.21 -4.63
CA THR A 123 -0.54 -14.24 -5.54
C THR A 123 -1.65 -13.73 -6.44
N GLY A 124 -1.82 -14.38 -7.59
CA GLY A 124 -2.92 -14.09 -8.52
C GLY A 124 -4.30 -14.27 -7.90
N TRP A 125 -4.46 -15.25 -7.00
CA TRP A 125 -5.69 -15.49 -6.24
C TRP A 125 -6.08 -14.27 -5.38
N GLN A 126 -5.13 -13.72 -4.61
CA GLN A 126 -5.38 -12.55 -3.77
C GLN A 126 -5.73 -11.33 -4.61
N LYS A 127 -5.00 -11.12 -5.72
CA LYS A 127 -5.29 -10.03 -6.65
C LYS A 127 -6.68 -10.18 -7.27
N PHE A 128 -7.13 -11.38 -7.60
CA PHE A 128 -8.48 -11.62 -8.11
C PHE A 128 -9.57 -11.27 -7.08
N TRP A 129 -9.43 -11.76 -5.85
CA TRP A 129 -10.42 -11.54 -4.80
C TRP A 129 -10.48 -10.09 -4.30
N PHE A 130 -9.31 -9.46 -4.13
CA PHE A 130 -9.14 -8.17 -3.45
C PHE A 130 -8.60 -7.03 -4.32
N GLY A 131 -8.19 -7.29 -5.56
CA GLY A 131 -7.59 -6.27 -6.44
C GLY A 131 -8.53 -5.11 -6.80
N TRP A 132 -9.84 -5.26 -6.61
CA TRP A 132 -10.81 -4.19 -6.75
C TRP A 132 -10.73 -3.15 -5.62
N SER A 133 -10.15 -3.48 -4.46
CA SER A 133 -10.15 -2.60 -3.28
C SER A 133 -9.22 -1.38 -3.38
N ARG A 134 -8.64 -1.08 -4.55
CA ARG A 134 -7.59 -0.04 -4.77
C ARG A 134 -6.38 -0.11 -3.84
N ASN A 135 -6.27 -1.19 -3.05
CA ASN A 135 -5.14 -1.45 -2.16
C ASN A 135 -3.91 -1.97 -2.91
N ASP A 136 -4.06 -2.38 -4.18
CA ASP A 136 -2.93 -2.79 -5.02
C ASP A 136 -2.09 -1.57 -5.41
N ARG A 137 -0.78 -1.62 -5.12
CA ARG A 137 0.21 -0.54 -5.28
C ARG A 137 0.04 0.64 -4.35
N GLN A 138 -0.69 0.48 -3.24
CA GLN A 138 -0.79 1.54 -2.24
C GLN A 138 0.60 1.90 -1.70
N LEU A 139 0.93 3.19 -1.72
CA LEU A 139 2.18 3.71 -1.18
C LEU A 139 2.21 3.53 0.34
N ARG A 140 3.12 2.70 0.83
CA ARG A 140 3.32 2.45 2.27
C ARG A 140 4.25 3.49 2.87
N HIS A 141 5.40 3.68 2.23
CA HIS A 141 6.46 4.56 2.73
C HIS A 141 7.39 4.97 1.60
N VAL A 142 7.98 6.16 1.72
CA VAL A 142 8.99 6.66 0.79
C VAL A 142 10.24 7.07 1.54
N TYR A 143 11.38 6.53 1.12
CA TYR A 143 12.68 6.88 1.67
C TYR A 143 13.43 7.77 0.68
N TYR A 144 13.78 8.96 1.12
CA TYR A 144 14.62 9.89 0.38
C TYR A 144 16.04 9.87 0.96
N THR A 145 16.99 9.31 0.20
CA THR A 145 18.40 9.38 0.55
C THR A 145 19.10 10.39 -0.34
N PHE A 146 19.49 11.51 0.25
CA PHE A 146 20.22 12.58 -0.43
C PHE A 146 21.71 12.31 -0.33
N LYS A 147 22.36 12.13 -1.47
CA LYS A 147 23.81 12.01 -1.59
C LYS A 147 24.36 13.35 -2.08
N LEU A 148 24.86 14.15 -1.15
CA LEU A 148 25.33 15.50 -1.42
C LEU A 148 26.87 15.62 -1.27
N PRO A 149 27.55 16.38 -2.15
CA PRO A 149 28.95 16.72 -1.95
C PRO A 149 29.17 17.46 -0.62
N ARG A 150 30.39 17.41 -0.07
CA ARG A 150 30.75 18.23 1.10
C ARG A 150 30.55 19.72 0.77
N GLY A 151 29.87 20.46 1.65
CA GLY A 151 29.54 21.87 1.47
C GLY A 151 28.10 22.17 1.05
N TYR A 152 27.32 21.16 0.63
CA TYR A 152 25.89 21.33 0.36
C TYR A 152 25.06 21.19 1.64
N ALA A 153 24.15 22.13 1.88
CA ALA A 153 23.21 22.10 3.00
C ALA A 153 21.81 21.67 2.56
N LEU A 154 21.22 20.73 3.31
CA LEU A 154 19.83 20.31 3.17
C LEU A 154 19.03 20.96 4.30
N LYS A 155 18.10 21.84 3.95
CA LYS A 155 17.35 22.61 4.95
C LYS A 155 16.03 21.93 5.26
N GLN A 156 15.86 21.51 6.51
CA GLN A 156 14.55 21.20 7.04
C GLN A 156 13.83 22.52 7.32
N VAL A 157 12.69 22.73 6.68
CA VAL A 157 11.83 23.87 6.99
C VAL A 157 10.87 23.43 8.09
N LYS A 158 10.94 24.09 9.25
CA LYS A 158 9.91 23.95 10.29
C LYS A 158 8.67 24.71 9.84
N ARG A 159 7.51 24.10 10.04
CA ARG A 159 6.24 24.80 9.91
C ARG A 159 6.02 25.68 11.13
#